data_AF-A0A9E5XY82-F1
#
_entry.id   AF-A0A9E5XY82-F1
#
_cell.length_a   1.000
_cell.length_b   1.000
_cell.length_c   1.000
_cell.angle_alpha   90.00
_cell.angle_beta   90.00
_cell.angle_gamma   90.00
#
_symmetry.space_group_name_H-M   'P 1'
#
loop_
_entity.id
_entity.type
_entity.pdbx_description
1 polymer ?
#
loop_
_entity_poly.entity_id
_entity_poly.type
_entity_poly.pdbx_seq_one_letter_code
_entity_poly.pdbx_strand_id
1 'polypeptide(L)'
;MNVTEKVINILKELGYKVFENVELKGKSGLTYAIDVYAVKEDPFCRIRVAVLIPQGKITKDMVLQAKMILSDVESVDRVIIINTSGIEKEAYKLAETGTPVLIVSLDALAKTAEEVEEFQHYAFKLLVDEDRARSLVKQYLLNSYLASAKVRSVELVYKPYYLIYYRTTVDEKQLFGGMFVDAVTGKIETKLATLAPKALSLIQKKLYKASDIPTVVEEPKIDEDRAKKVAEHLFVGEQPEIVQCQLVYLPVWRVELVYKGRTYLLEIDGVEGSLLSEPNIKAGLLDKVLTYLYEPWKALEDFGKKVLRYLSVLGTREKKIIIFILLILILLIISISVK
;
A
#
# COMPACT_ATOMS: atom_id res chain seq x y z
N MET A 1 -8.01 6.39 -35.20
CA MET A 1 -7.58 6.29 -33.80
C MET A 1 -6.80 5.00 -33.64
N ASN A 2 -5.51 5.12 -33.36
CA ASN A 2 -4.61 3.98 -33.17
C ASN A 2 -5.05 3.19 -31.91
N VAL A 3 -4.86 1.86 -31.89
CA VAL A 3 -5.15 1.02 -30.72
C VAL A 3 -4.45 1.56 -29.47
N THR A 4 -3.19 1.99 -29.61
CA THR A 4 -2.42 2.60 -28.51
C THR A 4 -3.11 3.83 -27.92
N GLU A 5 -3.59 4.75 -28.76
CA GLU A 5 -4.34 5.95 -28.31
C GLU A 5 -5.60 5.56 -27.52
N LYS A 6 -6.32 4.52 -27.98
CA LYS A 6 -7.52 4.02 -27.28
C LYS A 6 -7.18 3.47 -25.90
N VAL A 7 -6.14 2.65 -25.80
CA VAL A 7 -5.65 2.09 -24.54
C VAL A 7 -5.29 3.21 -23.56
N ILE A 8 -4.54 4.21 -24.02
CA ILE A 8 -4.14 5.36 -23.20
C ILE A 8 -5.35 6.13 -22.69
N ASN A 9 -6.33 6.41 -23.55
CA ASN A 9 -7.53 7.14 -23.16
C ASN A 9 -8.35 6.37 -22.11
N ILE A 10 -8.56 5.07 -22.31
CA ILE A 10 -9.25 4.21 -21.34
C ILE A 10 -8.53 4.26 -19.98
N LEU A 11 -7.20 4.07 -19.95
CA LEU A 11 -6.44 4.07 -18.70
C LEU A 11 -6.45 5.45 -18.02
N LYS A 12 -6.37 6.55 -18.79
CA LYS A 12 -6.48 7.91 -18.26
C LYS A 12 -7.88 8.19 -17.67
N GLU A 13 -8.95 7.75 -18.33
CA GLU A 13 -10.32 7.85 -17.82
C GLU A 13 -10.51 7.09 -16.50
N LEU A 14 -9.81 5.97 -16.34
CA LEU A 14 -9.74 5.22 -15.08
C LEU A 14 -8.83 5.85 -14.01
N GLY A 15 -8.20 6.99 -14.30
CA GLY A 15 -7.36 7.74 -13.36
C GLY A 15 -5.90 7.30 -13.29
N TYR A 16 -5.42 6.51 -14.26
CA TYR A 16 -4.00 6.19 -14.34
C TYR A 16 -3.20 7.35 -14.92
N LYS A 17 -2.00 7.56 -14.40
CA LYS A 17 -0.93 8.30 -15.08
C LYS A 17 -0.27 7.35 -16.09
N VAL A 18 -0.31 7.72 -17.36
CA VAL A 18 0.11 6.85 -18.47
C VAL A 18 1.40 7.39 -19.10
N PHE A 19 2.30 6.47 -19.44
CA PHE A 19 3.58 6.69 -20.11
C PHE A 19 3.65 5.75 -21.33
N GLU A 20 4.09 6.27 -22.47
CA GLU A 20 4.12 5.54 -23.74
C GLU A 20 5.56 5.15 -24.10
N ASN A 21 5.73 4.00 -24.75
CA ASN A 21 7.00 3.50 -25.28
C ASN A 21 8.13 3.58 -24.23
N VAL A 22 7.87 3.00 -23.06
CA VAL A 22 8.80 3.07 -21.92
C VAL A 22 9.75 1.89 -21.96
N GLU A 23 11.03 2.15 -21.73
CA GLU A 23 12.02 1.12 -21.45
C GLU A 23 12.15 0.92 -19.94
N LEU A 24 11.89 -0.30 -19.47
CA LEU A 24 12.05 -0.68 -18.07
C LEU A 24 13.22 -1.65 -17.93
N LYS A 25 14.11 -1.36 -16.99
CA LYS A 25 15.25 -2.23 -16.67
C LYS A 25 14.85 -3.27 -15.63
N GLY A 26 15.05 -4.54 -15.93
CA GLY A 26 14.85 -5.64 -15.00
C GLY A 26 16.04 -5.87 -14.07
N LYS A 27 15.83 -6.67 -13.02
CA LYS A 27 16.84 -7.07 -12.05
C LYS A 27 18.00 -7.84 -12.69
N SER A 28 17.70 -8.59 -13.75
CA SER A 28 18.69 -9.29 -14.59
C SER A 28 19.61 -8.35 -15.38
N GLY A 29 19.31 -7.05 -15.44
CA GLY A 29 19.99 -6.07 -16.28
C GLY A 29 19.43 -5.99 -17.70
N LEU A 30 18.49 -6.85 -18.09
CA LEU A 30 17.77 -6.77 -19.35
C LEU A 30 16.88 -5.53 -19.38
N THR A 31 16.69 -4.97 -20.58
CA THR A 31 15.79 -3.84 -20.82
C THR A 31 14.58 -4.32 -21.61
N TYR A 32 13.39 -3.99 -21.12
CA TYR A 32 12.12 -4.38 -21.71
C TYR A 32 11.42 -3.14 -22.28
N ALA A 33 11.05 -3.21 -23.55
CA ALA A 33 10.22 -2.20 -24.19
C ALA A 33 8.74 -2.48 -23.87
N ILE A 34 8.05 -1.48 -23.31
CA ILE A 34 6.65 -1.54 -22.94
C ILE A 34 5.89 -0.49 -23.76
N ASP A 35 4.86 -0.92 -24.50
CA ASP A 35 4.07 -0.02 -25.35
C ASP A 35 3.38 1.06 -24.52
N VAL A 36 2.72 0.65 -23.42
CA VAL A 36 2.08 1.56 -22.48
C VAL A 36 2.34 1.12 -21.05
N TYR A 37 2.94 1.98 -20.24
CA TYR A 37 3.11 1.81 -18.81
C TYR A 37 2.17 2.75 -18.05
N ALA A 38 1.37 2.23 -17.14
CA ALA A 38 0.35 2.98 -16.45
C ALA A 38 0.47 2.82 -14.93
N VAL A 39 0.40 3.93 -14.21
CA VAL A 39 0.51 3.97 -12.75
C VAL A 39 -0.70 4.68 -12.17
N LYS A 40 -1.42 4.03 -11.26
CA LYS A 40 -2.48 4.63 -10.47
C LYS A 40 -2.06 4.67 -9.01
N GLU A 41 -2.12 5.85 -8.42
CA GLU A 41 -1.90 6.04 -7.00
C GLU A 41 -3.25 6.11 -6.29
N ASP A 42 -3.50 5.13 -5.43
CA ASP A 42 -4.60 5.14 -4.49
C ASP A 42 -4.03 5.47 -3.08
N PRO A 43 -4.80 6.07 -2.16
CA PRO A 43 -4.33 6.32 -0.79
C PRO A 43 -3.80 5.08 -0.07
N PHE A 44 -4.15 3.88 -0.52
CA PHE A 44 -3.82 2.62 0.12
C PHE A 44 -2.88 1.72 -0.68
N CYS A 45 -2.83 1.84 -2.01
CA CYS A 45 -1.92 1.07 -2.86
C CYS A 45 -1.45 1.87 -4.09
N ARG A 46 -0.36 1.40 -4.71
CA ARG A 46 0.08 1.89 -6.01
C ARG A 46 -0.03 0.71 -6.98
N ILE A 47 -0.78 0.91 -8.06
CA ILE A 47 -1.00 -0.10 -9.10
C ILE A 47 -0.19 0.29 -10.33
N ARG A 48 0.68 -0.61 -10.79
CA ARG A 48 1.57 -0.40 -11.95
C ARG A 48 1.31 -1.49 -12.98
N VAL A 49 0.82 -1.09 -14.14
CA VAL A 49 0.43 -2.00 -15.21
C VAL A 49 1.32 -1.74 -16.42
N ALA A 50 1.93 -2.79 -16.94
CA ALA A 50 2.54 -2.78 -18.27
C ALA A 50 1.55 -3.34 -19.29
N VAL A 51 1.37 -2.66 -20.40
CA VAL A 51 0.49 -3.08 -21.49
C VAL A 51 1.33 -3.29 -22.74
N LEU A 52 1.19 -4.47 -23.33
CA LEU A 52 1.80 -4.88 -24.58
C LEU A 52 0.75 -4.90 -25.70
N ILE A 53 1.04 -4.26 -26.83
CA ILE A 53 0.14 -4.08 -27.97
C ILE A 53 0.79 -4.70 -29.22
N PRO A 54 0.66 -6.02 -29.40
CA PRO A 54 1.32 -6.72 -30.51
C PRO A 54 0.73 -6.35 -31.86
N GLN A 55 1.63 -6.25 -32.86
CA GLN A 55 1.29 -6.11 -34.27
C GLN A 55 1.06 -7.49 -34.88
N GLY A 56 -0.07 -8.12 -34.55
CA GLY A 56 -0.46 -9.43 -35.07
C GLY A 56 -1.02 -10.37 -34.02
N LYS A 57 -1.00 -11.68 -34.33
CA LYS A 57 -1.46 -12.71 -33.40
C LYS A 57 -0.55 -12.76 -32.18
N ILE A 58 -1.15 -12.97 -31.01
CA ILE A 58 -0.42 -13.17 -29.77
C ILE A 58 0.24 -14.54 -29.83
N THR A 59 1.58 -14.55 -29.83
CA THR A 59 2.38 -15.77 -29.87
C THR A 59 2.79 -16.23 -28.47
N LYS A 60 3.28 -17.46 -28.39
CA LYS A 60 3.81 -18.02 -27.13
C LYS A 60 4.95 -17.19 -26.56
N ASP A 61 5.84 -16.69 -27.42
CA ASP A 61 7.01 -15.91 -27.01
C ASP A 61 6.61 -14.58 -26.39
N MET A 62 5.55 -13.93 -26.88
CA MET A 62 5.01 -12.71 -26.28
C MET A 62 4.48 -12.95 -24.86
N VAL A 63 3.81 -14.09 -24.63
CA VAL A 63 3.33 -14.47 -23.30
C VAL A 63 4.50 -14.79 -22.38
N LEU A 64 5.55 -15.45 -22.87
CA LEU A 64 6.78 -15.68 -22.10
C LEU A 64 7.47 -14.36 -21.74
N GLN A 65 7.58 -13.43 -22.69
CA GLN A 65 8.14 -12.11 -22.45
C GLN A 65 7.33 -11.35 -21.39
N ALA A 66 6.00 -11.40 -21.45
CA ALA A 66 5.13 -10.82 -20.43
C ALA A 66 5.38 -11.43 -19.04
N LYS A 67 5.55 -12.75 -18.94
CA LYS A 67 5.93 -13.43 -17.69
C LYS A 67 7.30 -12.99 -17.19
N MET A 68 8.27 -12.85 -18.09
CA MET A 68 9.62 -12.36 -17.74
C MET A 68 9.56 -10.94 -17.20
N ILE A 69 8.79 -10.04 -17.82
CA ILE A 69 8.59 -8.66 -17.34
C ILE A 69 8.05 -8.69 -15.91
N LEU A 70 7.03 -9.51 -15.62
CA LEU A 70 6.47 -9.63 -14.26
C LEU A 70 7.47 -10.14 -13.23
N SER A 71 8.30 -11.11 -13.58
CA SER A 71 9.30 -11.65 -12.65
C SER A 71 10.52 -10.77 -12.47
N ASP A 72 10.90 -10.00 -13.50
CA ASP A 72 12.18 -9.31 -13.58
C ASP A 72 12.06 -7.79 -13.34
N VAL A 73 10.90 -7.19 -13.60
CA VAL A 73 10.67 -5.75 -13.47
C VAL A 73 9.83 -5.47 -12.22
N GLU A 74 10.50 -5.07 -11.14
CA GLU A 74 9.86 -4.77 -9.84
C GLU A 74 8.79 -3.66 -9.91
N SER A 75 8.91 -2.78 -10.90
CA SER A 75 7.97 -1.69 -11.13
C SER A 75 6.69 -2.10 -11.88
N VAL A 76 6.45 -3.39 -12.08
CA VAL A 76 5.27 -3.90 -12.82
C VAL A 76 4.52 -4.91 -11.96
N ASP A 77 3.28 -4.57 -11.59
CA ASP A 77 2.43 -5.46 -10.78
C ASP A 77 1.59 -6.41 -11.65
N ARG A 78 1.26 -5.97 -12.89
CA ARG A 78 0.50 -6.74 -13.88
C ARG A 78 0.99 -6.45 -15.29
N VAL A 79 0.92 -7.47 -16.16
CA VAL A 79 1.10 -7.29 -17.61
C VAL A 79 -0.21 -7.63 -18.32
N ILE A 80 -0.68 -6.71 -19.14
CA ILE A 80 -1.86 -6.87 -20.00
C ILE A 80 -1.37 -6.95 -21.45
N ILE A 81 -1.80 -7.96 -22.20
CA ILE A 81 -1.56 -8.06 -23.64
C ILE A 81 -2.87 -7.78 -24.37
N ILE A 82 -2.86 -6.78 -25.25
CA ILE A 82 -4.06 -6.42 -26.04
C ILE A 82 -4.18 -7.34 -27.25
N ASN A 83 -5.23 -8.13 -27.27
CA ASN A 83 -5.57 -9.00 -28.39
C ASN A 83 -6.25 -8.18 -29.50
N THR A 84 -5.51 -7.91 -30.57
CA THR A 84 -5.97 -7.18 -31.76
C THR A 84 -6.25 -8.08 -32.97
N SER A 85 -5.64 -9.27 -33.05
CA SER A 85 -5.66 -10.11 -34.26
C SER A 85 -5.81 -11.62 -33.99
N GLY A 86 -6.08 -12.02 -32.75
CA GLY A 86 -6.22 -13.41 -32.32
C GLY A 86 -5.04 -13.90 -31.50
N ILE A 87 -5.19 -15.10 -30.93
CA ILE A 87 -4.22 -15.73 -30.02
C ILE A 87 -3.86 -17.10 -30.57
N GLU A 88 -2.59 -17.45 -30.56
CA GLU A 88 -2.17 -18.81 -30.88
C GLU A 88 -2.59 -19.80 -29.79
N LYS A 89 -2.92 -21.04 -30.18
CA LYS A 89 -3.40 -22.06 -29.23
C LYS A 89 -2.39 -22.32 -28.10
N GLU A 90 -1.10 -22.25 -28.38
CA GLU A 90 -0.05 -22.42 -27.37
C GLU A 90 0.06 -21.22 -26.43
N ALA A 91 -0.05 -20.00 -26.96
CA ALA A 91 -0.07 -18.77 -26.18
C ALA A 91 -1.25 -18.75 -25.21
N TYR A 92 -2.43 -19.17 -25.67
CA TYR A 92 -3.64 -19.27 -24.85
C TYR A 92 -3.46 -20.24 -23.68
N LYS A 93 -2.99 -21.48 -23.96
CA LYS A 93 -2.70 -22.48 -22.91
C LYS A 93 -1.66 -21.99 -21.89
N LEU A 94 -0.65 -21.26 -22.37
CA LEU A 94 0.39 -20.70 -21.50
C LEU A 94 -0.14 -19.55 -20.63
N ALA A 95 -1.10 -18.76 -21.11
CA ALA A 95 -1.73 -17.70 -20.33
C ALA A 95 -2.68 -18.24 -19.25
N GLU A 96 -3.45 -19.30 -19.54
CA GLU A 96 -4.37 -19.93 -18.58
C GLU A 96 -3.68 -20.59 -17.38
N THR A 97 -2.39 -20.93 -17.50
CA THR A 97 -1.63 -21.61 -16.43
C THR A 97 -1.11 -20.61 -15.39
N GLY A 98 -2.00 -20.20 -14.49
CA GLY A 98 -1.67 -19.66 -13.16
C GLY A 98 -0.85 -18.38 -13.12
N THR A 99 -0.74 -17.63 -14.23
CA THR A 99 0.14 -16.46 -14.30
C THR A 99 -0.61 -15.13 -14.32
N PRO A 100 -0.02 -14.06 -13.75
CA PRO A 100 -0.63 -12.74 -13.69
C PRO A 100 -0.61 -11.96 -15.03
N VAL A 101 -0.45 -12.65 -16.16
CA VAL A 101 -0.54 -12.08 -17.52
C VAL A 101 -1.98 -12.16 -18.00
N LEU A 102 -2.57 -11.02 -18.32
CA LEU A 102 -3.95 -10.93 -18.79
C LEU A 102 -3.96 -10.68 -20.29
N ILE A 103 -4.60 -11.57 -21.05
CA ILE A 103 -4.84 -11.32 -22.47
C ILE A 103 -6.28 -10.83 -22.63
N VAL A 104 -6.45 -9.60 -23.10
CA VAL A 104 -7.77 -8.95 -23.17
C VAL A 104 -8.02 -8.36 -24.55
N SER A 105 -9.28 -8.33 -24.97
CA SER A 105 -9.67 -7.47 -26.08
C SER A 105 -9.65 -6.01 -25.64
N LEU A 106 -9.61 -5.09 -26.60
CA LEU A 106 -9.64 -3.66 -26.30
C LEU A 106 -10.92 -3.24 -25.53
N ASP A 107 -12.06 -3.83 -25.88
CA ASP A 107 -13.35 -3.53 -25.23
C ASP A 107 -13.41 -4.07 -23.79
N ALA A 108 -12.67 -5.14 -23.50
CA ALA A 108 -12.57 -5.71 -22.16
C ALA A 108 -11.56 -4.97 -21.26
N LEU A 109 -10.68 -4.13 -21.84
CA LEU A 109 -9.60 -3.48 -21.10
C LEU A 109 -10.11 -2.66 -19.91
N ALA A 110 -11.17 -1.87 -20.10
CA ALA A 110 -11.70 -1.01 -19.03
C ALA A 110 -12.15 -1.86 -17.83
N LYS A 111 -12.94 -2.91 -18.11
CA LYS A 111 -13.43 -3.85 -17.10
C LYS A 111 -12.28 -4.59 -16.42
N THR A 112 -11.33 -5.11 -17.19
CA THR A 112 -10.19 -5.85 -16.62
C THR A 112 -9.27 -4.94 -15.80
N ALA A 113 -9.05 -3.69 -16.23
CA ALA A 113 -8.27 -2.73 -15.46
C ALA A 113 -8.95 -2.42 -14.11
N GLU A 114 -10.27 -2.34 -14.06
CA GLU A 114 -11.03 -2.23 -12.81
C GLU A 114 -10.93 -3.51 -11.94
N GLU A 115 -11.09 -4.70 -12.53
CA GLU A 115 -10.94 -5.99 -11.83
C GLU A 115 -9.51 -6.18 -11.27
N VAL A 116 -8.48 -5.69 -11.97
CA VAL A 116 -7.10 -5.67 -11.47
C VAL A 116 -6.98 -4.85 -10.18
N GLU A 117 -7.75 -3.78 -10.04
CA GLU A 117 -7.84 -3.04 -8.77
C GLU A 117 -8.43 -3.94 -7.68
N GLU A 118 -9.47 -4.72 -7.98
CA GLU A 118 -10.15 -5.61 -7.03
C GLU A 118 -9.25 -6.76 -6.55
N PHE A 119 -8.44 -7.36 -7.42
CA PHE A 119 -7.59 -8.51 -7.08
C PHE A 119 -6.35 -8.16 -6.25
N GLN A 120 -5.90 -6.90 -6.21
CA GLN A 120 -4.87 -6.50 -5.24
C GLN A 120 -5.40 -6.42 -3.80
N HIS A 121 -6.69 -6.67 -3.59
CA HIS A 121 -7.24 -6.79 -2.26
C HIS A 121 -7.01 -8.21 -1.70
N TYR A 122 -5.76 -8.46 -1.31
CA TYR A 122 -5.21 -9.66 -0.65
C TYR A 122 -6.23 -10.42 0.23
N ALA A 123 -6.17 -11.76 0.25
CA ALA A 123 -7.00 -12.57 1.14
C ALA A 123 -6.41 -12.58 2.56
N PHE A 124 -7.06 -11.86 3.48
CA PHE A 124 -6.71 -11.85 4.91
C PHE A 124 -7.83 -12.54 5.70
N LYS A 125 -7.46 -13.40 6.65
CA LYS A 125 -8.30 -13.79 7.79
C LYS A 125 -8.15 -12.70 8.85
N LEU A 126 -9.21 -12.49 9.60
CA LEU A 126 -9.30 -11.36 10.52
C LEU A 126 -8.72 -11.85 11.86
N LEU A 127 -7.63 -11.25 12.37
CA LEU A 127 -7.15 -11.56 13.74
C LEU A 127 -7.98 -10.83 14.79
N VAL A 128 -8.57 -9.72 14.35
CA VAL A 128 -9.53 -8.95 15.09
C VAL A 128 -10.84 -9.14 14.35
N ASP A 129 -11.77 -9.87 14.95
CA ASP A 129 -13.15 -9.90 14.46
C ASP A 129 -13.86 -8.58 14.78
N GLU A 130 -15.10 -8.45 14.32
CA GLU A 130 -15.91 -7.24 14.53
C GLU A 130 -16.04 -6.89 16.02
N ASP A 131 -16.22 -7.89 16.89
CA ASP A 131 -16.44 -7.70 18.32
C ASP A 131 -15.18 -7.25 19.04
N ARG A 132 -14.03 -7.81 18.67
CA ARG A 132 -12.73 -7.40 19.17
C ARG A 132 -12.39 -6.00 18.70
N ALA A 133 -12.66 -5.67 17.42
CA ALA A 133 -12.44 -4.31 16.89
C ALA A 133 -13.31 -3.29 17.64
N ARG A 134 -14.59 -3.63 17.88
CA ARG A 134 -15.52 -2.84 18.68
C ARG A 134 -15.01 -2.61 20.09
N SER A 135 -14.47 -3.66 20.72
CA SER A 135 -13.94 -3.60 22.09
C SER A 135 -12.70 -2.72 22.19
N LEU A 136 -11.78 -2.83 21.22
CA LEU A 136 -10.57 -1.99 21.14
C LEU A 136 -10.95 -0.50 21.04
N VAL A 137 -11.89 -0.15 20.17
CA VAL A 137 -12.33 1.26 20.04
C VAL A 137 -13.08 1.74 21.28
N LYS A 138 -13.93 0.91 21.91
CA LYS A 138 -14.57 1.27 23.18
C LYS A 138 -13.53 1.58 24.26
N GLN A 139 -12.53 0.73 24.42
CA GLN A 139 -11.46 0.93 25.40
C GLN A 139 -10.65 2.20 25.12
N TYR A 140 -10.33 2.45 23.84
CA TYR A 140 -9.65 3.67 23.42
C TYR A 140 -10.48 4.92 23.75
N LEU A 141 -11.78 4.91 23.43
CA LEU A 141 -12.68 6.04 23.70
C LEU A 141 -12.81 6.31 25.20
N LEU A 142 -12.95 5.27 26.03
CA LEU A 142 -12.98 5.38 27.50
C LEU A 142 -11.71 6.02 28.08
N ASN A 143 -10.54 5.71 27.51
CA ASN A 143 -9.25 6.24 27.94
C ASN A 143 -8.93 7.61 27.34
N SER A 144 -9.83 8.18 26.53
CA SER A 144 -9.67 9.48 25.88
C SER A 144 -10.62 10.52 26.47
N TYR A 145 -10.55 11.76 25.97
CA TYR A 145 -11.52 12.81 26.29
C TYR A 145 -12.94 12.52 25.76
N LEU A 146 -13.15 11.36 25.12
CA LEU A 146 -14.41 10.92 24.53
C LEU A 146 -15.05 9.76 25.33
N ALA A 147 -14.87 9.70 26.64
CA ALA A 147 -15.39 8.61 27.47
C ALA A 147 -16.92 8.43 27.40
N SER A 148 -17.67 9.49 27.06
CA SER A 148 -19.12 9.44 26.83
C SER A 148 -19.51 8.84 25.46
N ALA A 149 -18.54 8.56 24.59
CA ALA A 149 -18.79 8.07 23.25
C ALA A 149 -19.36 6.65 23.25
N LYS A 150 -20.35 6.42 22.38
CA LYS A 150 -20.98 5.12 22.15
C LYS A 150 -20.73 4.68 20.71
N VAL A 151 -20.12 3.50 20.55
CA VAL A 151 -19.94 2.85 19.25
C VAL A 151 -21.32 2.49 18.65
N ARG A 152 -21.52 2.82 17.38
CA ARG A 152 -22.78 2.64 16.64
C ARG A 152 -22.72 1.44 15.70
N SER A 153 -21.86 1.50 14.70
CA SER A 153 -21.65 0.43 13.73
C SER A 153 -20.15 0.15 13.56
N VAL A 154 -19.87 -1.06 13.13
CA VAL A 154 -18.55 -1.52 12.71
C VAL A 154 -18.75 -2.09 11.32
N GLU A 155 -18.00 -1.58 10.36
CA GLU A 155 -18.11 -1.97 8.96
C GLU A 155 -16.72 -2.31 8.46
N LEU A 156 -16.54 -3.49 7.85
CA LEU A 156 -15.30 -3.80 7.15
C LEU A 156 -15.33 -3.05 5.81
N VAL A 157 -14.73 -1.87 5.77
CA VAL A 157 -14.88 -0.95 4.64
C VAL A 157 -13.73 -1.01 3.64
N TYR A 158 -12.58 -1.49 4.09
CA TYR A 158 -11.42 -1.66 3.26
C TYR A 158 -10.65 -2.88 3.76
N LYS A 159 -9.84 -3.48 2.90
CA LYS A 159 -9.05 -4.66 3.24
C LYS A 159 -7.67 -4.16 3.71
N PRO A 160 -7.28 -4.27 5.00
CA PRO A 160 -7.92 -4.94 6.13
C PRO A 160 -8.33 -3.99 7.28
N TYR A 161 -9.25 -3.04 7.08
CA TYR A 161 -9.67 -2.09 8.11
C TYR A 161 -11.18 -2.13 8.39
N TYR A 162 -11.52 -2.24 9.67
CA TYR A 162 -12.84 -1.88 10.18
C TYR A 162 -12.95 -0.38 10.35
N LEU A 163 -13.97 0.23 9.77
CA LEU A 163 -14.43 1.56 10.13
C LEU A 163 -15.49 1.44 11.23
N ILE A 164 -15.20 2.06 12.36
CA ILE A 164 -16.03 2.05 13.56
C ILE A 164 -16.57 3.44 13.78
N TYR A 165 -17.89 3.57 13.68
CA TYR A 165 -18.59 4.81 13.95
C TYR A 165 -18.91 4.93 15.42
N TYR A 166 -18.73 6.12 15.97
CA TYR A 166 -19.15 6.43 17.32
C TYR A 166 -19.88 7.78 17.37
N ARG A 167 -20.71 7.92 18.40
CA ARG A 167 -21.41 9.17 18.73
C ARG A 167 -21.07 9.56 20.15
N THR A 168 -20.75 10.82 20.36
CA THR A 168 -20.40 11.39 21.67
C THR A 168 -21.17 12.68 21.91
N THR A 169 -21.20 13.15 23.14
CA THR A 169 -21.79 14.44 23.52
C THR A 169 -20.72 15.29 24.18
N VAL A 170 -20.52 16.50 23.65
CA VAL A 170 -19.60 17.52 24.17
C VAL A 170 -20.38 18.82 24.23
N ASP A 171 -20.46 19.44 25.41
CA ASP A 171 -21.21 20.68 25.65
C ASP A 171 -22.66 20.62 25.12
N GLU A 172 -23.37 19.55 25.47
CA GLU A 172 -24.75 19.25 25.04
C GLU A 172 -24.93 19.03 23.52
N LYS A 173 -23.87 19.20 22.72
CA LYS A 173 -23.88 18.96 21.28
C LYS A 173 -23.45 17.53 20.98
N GLN A 174 -24.17 16.91 20.06
CA GLN A 174 -23.85 15.57 19.59
C GLN A 174 -22.84 15.63 18.46
N LEU A 175 -21.77 14.88 18.61
CA LEU A 175 -20.72 14.75 17.61
C LEU A 175 -20.67 13.31 17.10
N PHE A 176 -20.34 13.16 15.83
CA PHE A 176 -20.16 11.88 15.16
C PHE A 176 -18.69 11.77 14.72
N GLY A 177 -18.12 10.59 14.90
CA GLY A 177 -16.76 10.30 14.47
C GLY A 177 -16.64 8.89 13.91
N GLY A 178 -15.54 8.65 13.21
CA GLY A 178 -15.13 7.33 12.74
C GLY A 178 -13.72 7.03 13.22
N MET A 179 -13.41 5.76 13.46
CA MET A 179 -12.07 5.25 13.69
C MET A 179 -11.81 4.06 12.80
N PHE A 180 -10.58 3.91 12.31
CA PHE A 180 -10.17 2.71 11.61
C PHE A 180 -9.43 1.79 12.57
N VAL A 181 -9.81 0.52 12.59
CA VAL A 181 -9.07 -0.56 13.25
C VAL A 181 -8.54 -1.46 12.16
N ASP A 182 -7.23 -1.63 12.13
CA ASP A 182 -6.61 -2.66 11.31
C ASP A 182 -7.07 -4.03 11.82
N ALA A 183 -7.82 -4.76 11.00
CA ALA A 183 -8.38 -6.07 11.28
C ALA A 183 -7.31 -7.18 11.38
N VAL A 184 -6.09 -6.90 10.92
CA VAL A 184 -4.93 -7.79 11.04
C VAL A 184 -4.17 -7.50 12.33
N THR A 185 -3.85 -6.24 12.61
CA THR A 185 -2.98 -5.92 13.77
C THR A 185 -3.74 -5.54 15.04
N GLY A 186 -5.03 -5.22 14.92
CA GLY A 186 -5.83 -4.61 15.99
C GLY A 186 -5.45 -3.17 16.32
N LYS A 187 -4.56 -2.56 15.54
CA LYS A 187 -4.12 -1.20 15.77
C LYS A 187 -5.17 -0.20 15.33
N ILE A 188 -5.43 0.80 16.16
CA ILE A 188 -6.32 1.93 15.84
C ILE A 188 -5.53 2.98 15.04
N GLU A 189 -5.91 3.20 13.79
CA GLU A 189 -5.29 4.16 12.89
C GLU A 189 -6.03 5.50 12.90
N THR A 190 -5.70 6.34 13.88
CA THR A 190 -6.31 7.66 14.09
C THR A 190 -6.06 8.65 12.94
N LYS A 191 -5.01 8.44 12.13
CA LYS A 191 -4.74 9.28 10.95
C LYS A 191 -5.79 9.05 9.87
N LEU A 192 -6.21 7.80 9.66
CA LEU A 192 -7.22 7.45 8.68
C LEU A 192 -8.60 7.98 9.08
N ALA A 193 -8.87 8.15 10.38
CA ALA A 193 -10.11 8.75 10.87
C ALA A 193 -10.39 10.14 10.27
N THR A 194 -9.35 10.93 9.99
CA THR A 194 -9.50 12.26 9.32
C THR A 194 -9.92 12.15 7.86
N LEU A 195 -9.67 10.99 7.24
CA LEU A 195 -10.08 10.69 5.87
C LEU A 195 -11.49 10.11 5.84
N ALA A 196 -12.00 9.55 6.94
CA ALA A 196 -13.31 8.86 6.99
C ALA A 196 -14.44 9.64 6.29
N PRO A 197 -14.65 10.96 6.51
CA PRO A 197 -15.77 11.66 5.87
C PRO A 197 -15.63 11.78 4.34
N LYS A 198 -14.40 11.92 3.83
CA LYS A 198 -14.12 11.99 2.39
C LYS A 198 -14.10 10.60 1.76
N ALA A 199 -13.39 9.67 2.41
CA ALA A 199 -13.28 8.27 2.03
C ALA A 199 -14.65 7.60 1.97
N LEU A 200 -15.59 7.95 2.86
CA LEU A 200 -16.95 7.42 2.85
C LEU A 200 -17.68 7.57 1.53
N SER A 201 -17.59 8.73 0.88
CA SER A 201 -18.20 8.96 -0.42
C SER A 201 -17.59 8.14 -1.56
N LEU A 202 -16.32 7.76 -1.43
CA LEU A 202 -15.58 6.93 -2.37
C LEU A 202 -15.78 5.44 -2.09
N ILE A 203 -15.78 5.05 -0.81
CA ILE A 203 -15.93 3.69 -0.30
C ILE A 203 -17.36 3.20 -0.49
N GLN A 204 -18.39 4.02 -0.24
CA GLN A 204 -19.80 3.60 -0.39
C GLN A 204 -20.16 3.12 -1.80
N LYS A 205 -19.38 3.50 -2.83
CA LYS A 205 -19.58 3.00 -4.20
C LYS A 205 -18.98 1.61 -4.45
N LYS A 206 -18.13 1.07 -3.56
CA LYS A 206 -17.38 -0.19 -3.73
C LYS A 206 -17.35 -1.06 -2.47
N LEU A 207 -18.38 -1.01 -1.61
CA LEU A 207 -18.43 -1.84 -0.40
C LEU A 207 -18.64 -3.32 -0.76
N TYR A 208 -17.59 -4.12 -0.60
CA TYR A 208 -17.67 -5.58 -0.58
C TYR A 208 -18.51 -6.03 0.63
N LYS A 209 -19.37 -7.04 0.46
CA LYS A 209 -19.99 -7.68 1.63
C LYS A 209 -18.93 -8.56 2.30
N ALA A 210 -18.95 -8.65 3.62
CA ALA A 210 -18.05 -9.53 4.37
C ALA A 210 -18.12 -11.00 3.91
N SER A 211 -19.27 -11.41 3.32
CA SER A 211 -19.49 -12.71 2.69
C SER A 211 -18.67 -12.96 1.42
N ASP A 212 -18.21 -11.91 0.74
CA ASP A 212 -17.53 -12.00 -0.55
C ASP A 212 -16.01 -12.16 -0.39
N ILE A 213 -15.55 -12.27 0.85
CA ILE A 213 -14.14 -12.45 1.21
C ILE A 213 -13.86 -13.95 1.32
N PRO A 214 -12.85 -14.50 0.60
CA PRO A 214 -12.41 -15.87 0.83
C PRO A 214 -11.95 -16.00 2.28
N THR A 215 -12.73 -16.70 3.11
CA THR A 215 -12.45 -16.91 4.53
C THR A 215 -11.43 -18.02 4.78
N VAL A 216 -11.10 -18.79 3.74
CA VAL A 216 -10.15 -19.90 3.80
C VAL A 216 -8.81 -19.42 3.26
N VAL A 217 -7.88 -19.15 4.17
CA VAL A 217 -6.47 -18.87 3.88
C VAL A 217 -5.71 -20.18 4.05
N GLU A 218 -4.88 -20.56 3.08
CA GLU A 218 -4.00 -21.73 3.23
C GLU A 218 -3.09 -21.57 4.45
N GLU A 219 -2.94 -22.63 5.25
CA GLU A 219 -1.99 -22.61 6.35
C GLU A 219 -0.55 -22.50 5.82
N PRO A 220 0.36 -21.79 6.53
CA PRO A 220 1.77 -21.75 6.16
C PRO A 220 2.33 -23.17 6.05
N LYS A 221 2.89 -23.52 4.90
CA LYS A 221 3.66 -24.76 4.69
C LYS A 221 5.08 -24.65 5.23
N ILE A 222 5.57 -23.43 5.47
CA ILE A 222 6.86 -23.18 6.11
C ILE A 222 6.67 -22.56 7.49
N ASP A 223 7.47 -23.02 8.46
CA ASP A 223 7.45 -22.51 9.84
C ASP A 223 8.28 -21.23 10.00
N GLU A 224 8.22 -20.66 11.20
CA GLU A 224 8.93 -19.43 11.56
C GLU A 224 10.44 -19.56 11.35
N ASP A 225 11.02 -20.70 11.69
CA ASP A 225 12.45 -20.95 11.58
C ASP A 225 12.91 -21.02 10.12
N ARG A 226 12.10 -21.63 9.24
CA ARG A 226 12.37 -21.65 7.80
C ARG A 226 12.25 -20.25 7.20
N ALA A 227 11.28 -19.45 7.64
CA ALA A 227 11.18 -18.05 7.21
C ALA A 227 12.39 -17.21 7.65
N LYS A 228 12.85 -17.38 8.90
CA LYS A 228 14.08 -16.74 9.41
C LYS A 228 15.31 -17.11 8.56
N LYS A 229 15.47 -18.39 8.21
CA LYS A 229 16.56 -18.84 7.34
C LYS A 229 16.49 -18.25 5.94
N VAL A 230 15.29 -18.17 5.36
CA VAL A 230 15.09 -17.51 4.06
C VAL A 230 15.51 -16.04 4.14
N ALA A 231 15.13 -15.34 5.22
CA ALA A 231 15.54 -13.96 5.46
C ALA A 231 17.06 -13.79 5.60
N GLU A 232 17.71 -14.65 6.38
CA GLU A 232 19.16 -14.63 6.58
C GLU A 232 19.93 -14.86 5.27
N HIS A 233 19.48 -15.79 4.45
CA HIS A 233 20.12 -16.16 3.18
C HIS A 233 20.12 -15.03 2.14
N LEU A 234 19.31 -13.99 2.30
CA LEU A 234 19.31 -12.83 1.42
C LEU A 234 20.53 -11.92 1.62
N PHE A 235 21.27 -12.07 2.72
CA PHE A 235 22.42 -11.24 3.06
C PHE A 235 23.72 -12.05 3.02
N VAL A 236 24.68 -11.60 2.22
CA VAL A 236 25.99 -12.26 2.10
C VAL A 236 26.96 -11.71 3.15
N GLY A 237 27.65 -12.60 3.88
CA GLY A 237 28.69 -12.23 4.84
C GLY A 237 28.24 -12.38 6.29
N GLU A 238 28.25 -11.28 7.04
CA GLU A 238 27.82 -11.28 8.45
C GLU A 238 26.36 -11.71 8.61
N GLN A 239 26.05 -12.48 9.65
CA GLN A 239 24.68 -12.88 9.92
C GLN A 239 23.84 -11.66 10.35
N PRO A 240 22.69 -11.40 9.69
CA PRO A 240 21.78 -10.37 10.16
C PRO A 240 21.18 -10.73 11.52
N GLU A 241 20.91 -9.72 12.35
CA GLU A 241 20.23 -9.91 13.63
C GLU A 241 18.71 -9.83 13.41
N ILE A 242 18.00 -10.93 13.59
CA ILE A 242 16.54 -10.95 13.48
C ILE A 242 15.93 -10.29 14.73
N VAL A 243 15.28 -9.15 14.53
CA VAL A 243 14.60 -8.38 15.58
C VAL A 243 13.23 -8.98 15.87
N GLN A 244 12.51 -9.34 14.81
CA GLN A 244 11.15 -9.85 14.91
C GLN A 244 10.84 -10.74 13.71
N CYS A 245 10.22 -11.90 13.96
CA CYS A 245 9.60 -12.71 12.92
C CYS A 245 8.16 -12.94 13.34
N GLN A 246 7.21 -12.64 12.46
CA GLN A 246 5.80 -12.87 12.76
C GLN A 246 5.03 -13.23 11.50
N LEU A 247 4.07 -14.14 11.64
CA LEU A 247 3.14 -14.46 10.57
C LEU A 247 2.13 -13.31 10.41
N VAL A 248 2.08 -12.74 9.21
CA VAL A 248 1.12 -11.76 8.68
C VAL A 248 0.30 -12.39 7.54
N TYR A 249 -0.63 -11.62 6.99
CA TYR A 249 -1.78 -12.17 6.30
C TYR A 249 -1.57 -12.48 4.81
N LEU A 250 -1.14 -13.71 4.54
CA LEU A 250 -1.26 -14.50 3.30
C LEU A 250 -0.21 -15.61 3.31
N PRO A 251 -0.43 -16.66 4.11
CA PRO A 251 0.49 -16.91 5.22
C PRO A 251 1.86 -16.23 5.01
N VAL A 252 2.05 -14.94 5.32
CA VAL A 252 3.31 -14.25 4.99
C VAL A 252 4.14 -14.17 6.25
N TRP A 253 5.37 -14.62 6.27
CA TRP A 253 6.27 -14.32 7.37
C TRP A 253 6.89 -12.94 7.16
N ARG A 254 6.56 -12.00 8.06
CA ARG A 254 7.24 -10.71 8.12
C ARG A 254 8.43 -10.81 9.04
N VAL A 255 9.61 -10.61 8.47
CA VAL A 255 10.88 -10.67 9.19
C VAL A 255 11.49 -9.27 9.22
N GLU A 256 11.57 -8.69 10.42
CA GLU A 256 12.35 -7.49 10.68
C GLU A 256 13.73 -7.88 11.19
N LEU A 257 14.76 -7.39 10.52
CA LEU A 257 16.15 -7.70 10.87
C LEU A 257 17.05 -6.48 10.73
N VAL A 258 18.21 -6.52 11.39
CA VAL A 258 19.25 -5.51 11.31
C VAL A 258 20.46 -6.10 10.61
N TYR A 259 20.92 -5.41 9.56
CA TYR A 259 22.13 -5.78 8.82
C TYR A 259 22.94 -4.53 8.51
N LYS A 260 24.23 -4.53 8.89
CA LYS A 260 25.15 -3.39 8.73
C LYS A 260 24.56 -2.05 9.24
N GLY A 261 23.90 -2.10 10.40
CA GLY A 261 23.31 -0.92 11.04
C GLY A 261 22.01 -0.41 10.41
N ARG A 262 21.44 -1.13 9.44
CA ARG A 262 20.16 -0.78 8.80
C ARG A 262 19.09 -1.81 9.14
N THR A 263 17.87 -1.33 9.36
CA THR A 263 16.70 -2.19 9.62
C THR A 263 16.00 -2.50 8.30
N TYR A 264 15.83 -3.79 8.02
CA TYR A 264 15.10 -4.29 6.85
C TYR A 264 13.79 -4.93 7.30
N LEU A 265 12.75 -4.70 6.52
CA LEU A 265 11.48 -5.40 6.64
C LEU A 265 11.30 -6.30 5.42
N LEU A 266 11.25 -7.60 5.64
CA LEU A 266 11.06 -8.63 4.63
C LEU A 266 9.67 -9.25 4.78
N GLU A 267 9.09 -9.66 3.66
CA GLU A 267 7.84 -10.40 3.60
C GLU A 267 8.07 -11.68 2.80
N ILE A 268 7.89 -12.83 3.44
CA ILE A 268 8.20 -14.15 2.89
C ILE A 268 6.89 -14.93 2.76
N ASP A 269 6.61 -15.46 1.58
CA ASP A 269 5.50 -16.36 1.34
C ASP A 269 5.64 -17.61 2.23
N GLY A 270 4.66 -17.86 3.07
CA GLY A 270 4.63 -18.97 4.01
C GLY A 270 4.12 -20.26 3.39
N VAL A 271 3.60 -20.24 2.16
CA VAL A 271 3.32 -21.42 1.35
C VAL A 271 4.57 -21.84 0.58
N GLU A 272 5.20 -20.90 -0.12
CA GLU A 272 6.31 -21.18 -1.03
C GLU A 272 7.70 -21.04 -0.38
N GLY A 273 7.82 -20.22 0.65
CA GLY A 273 9.09 -19.80 1.23
C GLY A 273 9.87 -18.81 0.35
N SER A 274 9.20 -18.12 -0.58
CA SER A 274 9.77 -17.13 -1.49
C SER A 274 9.64 -15.71 -0.93
N LEU A 275 10.52 -14.78 -1.32
CA LEU A 275 10.42 -13.37 -0.91
C LEU A 275 9.35 -12.67 -1.76
N LEU A 276 8.36 -12.04 -1.11
CA LEU A 276 7.23 -11.38 -1.78
C LEU A 276 7.51 -9.94 -2.21
N SER A 277 8.42 -9.26 -1.52
CA SER A 277 8.79 -7.86 -1.80
C SER A 277 10.27 -7.62 -1.52
N GLU A 278 10.86 -6.65 -2.22
CA GLU A 278 12.26 -6.30 -1.96
C GLU A 278 12.47 -5.83 -0.52
N PRO A 279 13.67 -6.05 0.04
CA PRO A 279 13.97 -5.63 1.40
C PRO A 279 13.72 -4.14 1.61
N ASN A 280 12.64 -3.80 2.31
CA ASN A 280 12.28 -2.41 2.54
C ASN A 280 13.12 -1.87 3.70
N ILE A 281 14.00 -0.93 3.42
CA ILE A 281 14.82 -0.28 4.44
C ILE A 281 13.90 0.64 5.25
N LYS A 282 13.59 0.25 6.49
CA LYS A 282 12.97 1.17 7.44
C LYS A 282 13.97 2.27 7.71
N ALA A 283 13.72 3.47 7.17
CA ALA A 283 14.55 4.64 7.43
C ALA A 283 14.75 4.80 8.94
N GLY A 284 15.97 4.52 9.39
CA GLY A 284 16.33 4.57 10.79
C GLY A 284 16.24 6.01 11.32
N LEU A 285 16.35 6.17 12.64
CA LEU A 285 16.47 7.50 13.24
C LEU A 285 17.66 8.25 12.62
N LEU A 286 18.77 7.55 12.40
CA LEU A 286 19.96 8.10 11.74
C LEU A 286 19.71 8.49 10.28
N ASP A 287 18.98 7.70 9.49
CA ASP A 287 18.65 8.07 8.11
C ASP A 287 17.75 9.31 8.06
N LYS A 288 16.81 9.43 9.01
CA LYS A 288 15.99 10.64 9.15
C LYS A 288 16.83 11.84 9.57
N VAL A 289 17.74 11.67 10.53
CA VAL A 289 18.65 12.73 10.97
C VAL A 289 19.58 13.15 9.83
N LEU A 290 20.17 12.21 9.09
CA LEU A 290 21.02 12.50 7.94
C LEU A 290 20.23 13.16 6.82
N THR A 291 19.02 12.69 6.51
CA THR A 291 18.12 13.36 5.56
C THR A 291 17.84 14.80 5.99
N TYR A 292 17.61 15.04 7.28
CA TYR A 292 17.39 16.38 7.81
C TYR A 292 18.65 17.25 7.88
N LEU A 293 19.85 16.65 7.94
CA LEU A 293 21.12 17.37 7.85
C LEU A 293 21.48 17.73 6.40
N TYR A 294 21.22 16.85 5.45
CA TYR A 294 21.52 17.07 4.02
C TYR A 294 20.43 17.88 3.30
N GLU A 295 19.18 17.79 3.76
CA GLU A 295 18.04 18.51 3.21
C GLU A 295 17.28 19.27 4.32
N PRO A 296 17.89 20.28 4.94
CA PRO A 296 17.31 21.01 6.07
C PRO A 296 15.95 21.64 5.74
N TRP A 297 15.71 21.97 4.47
CA TRP A 297 14.42 22.48 3.99
C TRP A 297 13.30 21.43 4.07
N LYS A 298 13.57 20.15 3.78
CA LYS A 298 12.55 19.09 3.95
C LYS A 298 12.24 18.84 5.42
N ALA A 299 13.24 18.95 6.30
CA ALA A 299 13.04 18.88 7.75
C ALA A 299 12.10 20.00 8.24
N LEU A 300 12.34 21.22 7.75
CA LEU A 300 11.51 22.41 8.01
C LEU A 300 10.09 22.24 7.46
N GLU A 301 9.93 21.67 6.26
CA GLU A 301 8.62 21.42 5.65
C GLU A 301 7.82 20.38 6.44
N ASP A 302 8.45 19.25 6.81
CA ASP A 302 7.83 18.20 7.63
C ASP A 302 7.46 18.69 9.01
N PHE A 303 8.35 19.47 9.64
CA PHE A 303 8.11 20.10 10.93
C PHE A 303 6.95 21.10 10.82
N GLY A 304 6.96 21.96 9.80
CA GLY A 304 5.89 22.91 9.51
C GLY A 304 4.54 22.23 9.32
N LYS A 305 4.48 21.12 8.57
CA LYS A 305 3.27 20.31 8.38
C LYS A 305 2.75 19.74 9.71
N LYS A 306 3.64 19.24 10.57
CA LYS A 306 3.26 18.73 11.91
C LYS A 306 2.77 19.84 12.82
N VAL A 307 3.47 20.97 12.86
CA VAL A 307 3.10 22.15 13.65
C VAL A 307 1.74 22.70 13.19
N LEU A 308 1.52 22.87 11.89
CA LEU A 308 0.24 23.32 11.34
C LEU A 308 -0.90 22.36 11.71
N ARG A 309 -0.64 21.05 11.66
CA ARG A 309 -1.62 20.04 12.09
C ARG A 309 -1.93 20.15 13.59
N TYR A 310 -0.93 20.33 14.45
CA TYR A 310 -1.15 20.58 15.88
C TYR A 310 -1.91 21.88 16.15
N LEU A 311 -1.53 22.97 15.47
CA LEU A 311 -2.19 24.26 15.57
C LEU A 311 -3.64 24.20 15.08
N SER A 312 -4.01 23.25 14.23
CA SER A 312 -5.41 23.10 13.77
C SER A 312 -6.36 22.66 14.88
N VAL A 313 -5.87 21.94 15.90
CA VAL A 313 -6.68 21.33 16.98
C VAL A 313 -6.77 22.22 18.23
N LEU A 314 -5.87 23.19 18.38
CA LEU A 314 -5.76 24.02 19.59
C LEU A 314 -6.73 25.21 19.61
N GLY A 315 -7.05 25.71 20.80
CA GLY A 315 -7.81 26.95 20.98
C GLY A 315 -7.01 28.19 20.58
N THR A 316 -7.70 29.31 20.29
CA THR A 316 -7.07 30.57 19.83
C THR A 316 -6.01 31.12 20.78
N ARG A 317 -6.13 30.86 22.08
CA ARG A 317 -5.16 31.32 23.10
C ARG A 317 -3.88 30.48 23.09
N GLU A 318 -4.00 29.16 22.98
CA GLU A 318 -2.88 28.21 22.91
C GLU A 318 -2.09 28.38 21.61
N LYS A 319 -2.77 28.62 20.48
CA LYS A 319 -2.12 28.90 19.19
C LYS A 319 -1.17 30.09 19.29
N LYS A 320 -1.59 31.18 19.94
CA LYS A 320 -0.77 32.39 20.09
C LYS A 320 0.52 32.10 20.87
N ILE A 321 0.43 31.31 21.93
CA ILE A 321 1.59 30.93 22.76
C ILE A 321 2.59 30.08 21.95
N ILE A 322 2.10 29.07 21.23
CA ILE A 322 2.98 28.19 20.43
C ILE A 322 3.63 28.96 19.27
N ILE A 323 2.88 29.82 18.58
CA ILE A 323 3.43 30.67 17.52
C ILE A 323 4.53 31.59 18.08
N PHE A 324 4.32 32.16 19.27
CA PHE A 324 5.31 33.01 19.92
C PHE A 324 6.59 32.25 20.29
N ILE A 325 6.47 31.02 20.83
CA ILE A 325 7.61 30.16 21.13
C ILE A 325 8.38 29.78 19.85
N LEU A 326 7.68 29.44 18.78
CA LEU A 326 8.29 29.11 17.49
C LEU A 326 9.05 30.31 16.90
N LEU A 327 8.50 31.52 17.00
CA LEU A 327 9.18 32.75 16.57
C LEU A 327 10.48 32.96 17.35
N ILE A 328 10.47 32.74 18.67
CA ILE A 328 11.68 32.85 19.50
C ILE A 328 12.73 31.80 19.07
N LEU A 329 12.31 30.56 18.82
CA LEU A 329 13.19 29.49 18.37
C LEU A 329 13.81 29.78 17.00
N ILE A 330 13.03 30.32 16.06
CA ILE A 330 13.52 30.76 14.75
C ILE A 330 14.55 31.88 14.91
N LEU A 331 14.28 32.88 15.75
CA LEU A 331 15.21 33.98 16.01
C LEU A 331 16.52 33.49 16.64
N LEU A 332 16.45 32.51 17.54
CA LEU A 332 17.64 31.85 18.13
C LEU A 332 18.47 31.12 17.07
N ILE A 333 17.83 30.36 16.18
CA ILE A 333 18.52 29.65 15.10
C ILE A 333 19.19 30.64 14.14
N ILE A 334 18.50 31.71 13.74
CA ILE A 334 19.08 32.77 12.89
C ILE A 334 20.27 33.43 13.59
N SER A 335 20.17 33.71 14.89
CA SER A 335 21.27 34.31 15.67
C SER A 335 22.51 33.42 15.76
N ILE A 336 22.34 32.09 15.70
CA ILE A 336 23.46 31.14 15.73
C ILE A 336 24.09 31.03 14.33
N SER A 337 23.31 31.06 13.25
CA SER A 337 23.82 30.94 11.87
C SER A 337 24.52 32.19 11.32
N VAL A 338 24.40 33.35 11.99
CA VAL A 338 25.03 34.62 11.57
C VAL A 338 26.40 34.85 12.24
N LYS A 339 26.81 33.97 13.16
CA LYS A 339 28.18 33.91 13.71
C LYS A 339 28.98 32.84 12.99
#